data_AF-A0A6G4ZYB3-F1
#
_entry.id   AF-A0A6G4ZYB3-F1
#
_cell.length_a   1.000
_cell.length_b   1.000
_cell.length_c   1.000
_cell.angle_alpha   90.00
_cell.angle_beta   90.00
_cell.angle_gamma   90.00
#
_symmetry.space_group_name_H-M   'P 1'
#
loop_
_entity.id
_entity.type
_entity.pdbx_description
1 polymer ?
#
loop_
_entity_poly.entity_id
_entity_poly.type
_entity_poly.pdbx_seq_one_letter_code
_entity_poly.pdbx_strand_id
1 'polypeptide(L)'
;MWRLTFAASTVCVLFVGVFGNDAVSSSLVNTNVDRNVDLQSQLVKISTKITAENKGSTPIKHYHIALTGEEKHHLAFVGAGIATDKDSDLMITEVTVPAQKGFHHYRIELPTPLAPGKSVKLVVETTFTHLVTPHPTHITQAERQLALYQGNHYFLSPYVTESQVTRVSLPTPKLESYSKLKPVTHSDNLVTYGPYEQVKPYTEDKLTVHYENNNPFLTVTNLERAIEVSHWGVISVEEVIDLRHTGAILKGSFSRYEYQRDQNGVSSVKSFKTVLPASAMDVYYRDEIGNISTSHMRVLHDAVELDVRPRFPLFGGWKTHYILGYYVPTYEYLYNSGDQYALQMRFVDHIFDDSVTDKATVRIILPEGAT
;
A
#
# COMPACT_ATOMS: atom_id res chain seq x y z
N MET A 1 -16.02 -5.71 12.02
CA MET A 1 -15.25 -6.13 10.83
C MET A 1 -13.79 -6.02 11.17
N TRP A 2 -13.16 -7.14 11.50
CA TRP A 2 -11.78 -7.18 12.02
C TRP A 2 -10.78 -6.81 10.94
N ARG A 3 -10.07 -5.69 11.13
CA ARG A 3 -8.82 -5.40 10.43
C ARG A 3 -7.71 -6.13 11.18
N LEU A 4 -6.99 -7.01 10.49
CA LEU A 4 -5.66 -7.45 10.92
C LEU A 4 -4.74 -6.26 10.69
N THR A 5 -4.27 -5.63 11.75
CA THR A 5 -3.15 -4.69 11.71
C THR A 5 -1.89 -5.49 11.97
N PHE A 6 -1.13 -5.81 10.92
CA PHE A 6 0.26 -6.22 11.08
C PHE A 6 1.02 -5.01 11.64
N ALA A 7 1.53 -5.13 12.86
CA ALA A 7 2.43 -4.14 13.42
C ALA A 7 3.77 -4.25 12.71
N ALA A 8 4.03 -3.37 11.73
CA ALA A 8 5.33 -3.25 11.12
C ALA A 8 6.34 -2.72 12.14
N SER A 9 6.97 -3.62 12.89
CA SER A 9 8.19 -3.30 13.62
C SER A 9 9.33 -3.24 12.61
N THR A 10 9.60 -2.05 12.08
CA THR A 10 10.73 -1.83 11.18
C THR A 10 12.03 -1.91 11.97
N VAL A 11 12.56 -3.12 12.15
CA VAL A 11 13.98 -3.29 12.43
C VAL A 11 14.71 -3.08 11.10
N CYS A 12 15.39 -1.95 10.97
CA CYS A 12 16.21 -1.65 9.81
C CYS A 12 17.47 -2.53 9.83
N VAL A 13 17.33 -3.78 9.38
CA VAL A 13 18.49 -4.62 9.05
C VAL A 13 18.99 -4.15 7.69
N LEU A 14 20.24 -3.68 7.64
CA LEU A 14 20.98 -3.44 6.40
C LEU A 14 20.94 -4.72 5.55
N PHE A 15 20.09 -4.73 4.53
CA PHE A 15 20.02 -5.79 3.54
C PHE A 15 21.28 -5.75 2.67
N VAL A 16 22.27 -6.55 3.04
CA VAL A 16 23.23 -7.05 2.07
C VAL A 16 22.48 -8.08 1.23
N GLY A 17 22.01 -7.66 0.05
CA GLY A 17 21.38 -8.56 -0.92
C GLY A 17 22.37 -9.63 -1.35
N VAL A 18 22.32 -10.80 -0.70
CA VAL A 18 22.93 -12.02 -1.24
C VAL A 18 22.03 -12.46 -2.37
N PHE A 19 22.36 -12.08 -3.61
CA PHE A 19 21.76 -12.64 -4.82
C PHE A 19 22.22 -14.10 -4.96
N GLY A 20 21.61 -14.99 -4.19
CA GLY A 20 21.73 -16.42 -4.36
C GLY A 20 20.84 -16.87 -5.51
N ASN A 21 21.37 -17.70 -6.42
CA ASN A 21 20.54 -18.46 -7.34
C ASN A 21 19.72 -19.45 -6.51
N ASP A 22 18.40 -19.30 -6.49
CA ASP A 22 17.50 -20.19 -5.76
C ASP A 22 16.81 -21.18 -6.71
N ALA A 23 16.42 -22.34 -6.18
CA ALA A 23 15.77 -23.41 -6.91
C ALA A 23 14.37 -23.64 -6.37
N VAL A 24 13.36 -23.42 -7.22
CA VAL A 24 11.97 -23.70 -6.90
C VAL A 24 11.76 -25.21 -6.83
N SER A 25 11.26 -25.71 -5.70
CA SER A 25 10.89 -27.12 -5.57
C SER A 25 9.61 -27.43 -6.34
N SER A 26 9.70 -28.29 -7.37
CA SER A 26 8.53 -28.74 -8.12
C SER A 26 7.60 -29.68 -7.32
N SER A 27 7.96 -30.03 -6.09
CA SER A 27 7.21 -30.95 -5.23
C SER A 27 6.09 -30.30 -4.42
N LEU A 28 6.06 -28.96 -4.36
CA LEU A 28 4.97 -28.24 -3.72
C LEU A 28 3.78 -28.10 -4.67
N VAL A 29 2.59 -28.31 -4.13
CA VAL A 29 1.33 -28.13 -4.84
C VAL A 29 0.41 -27.26 -4.02
N ASN A 30 -0.20 -26.26 -4.66
CA ASN A 30 -1.21 -25.42 -4.04
C ASN A 30 -2.56 -26.14 -4.15
N THR A 31 -3.04 -26.73 -3.06
CA THR A 31 -4.30 -27.49 -3.06
C THR A 31 -5.51 -26.55 -3.12
N ASN A 32 -5.41 -25.40 -2.45
CA ASN A 32 -6.44 -24.38 -2.46
C ASN A 32 -5.83 -22.98 -2.38
N VAL A 33 -6.28 -22.08 -3.26
CA VAL A 33 -5.92 -20.66 -3.25
C VAL A 33 -7.18 -19.80 -3.22
N ASP A 34 -7.29 -18.95 -2.20
CA ASP A 34 -8.31 -17.91 -2.11
C ASP A 34 -7.64 -16.54 -2.20
N ARG A 35 -7.81 -15.86 -3.34
CA ARG A 35 -7.21 -14.56 -3.61
C ARG A 35 -8.27 -13.47 -3.52
N ASN A 36 -8.10 -12.51 -2.62
CA ASN A 36 -8.93 -11.32 -2.52
C ASN A 36 -8.17 -10.09 -3.02
N VAL A 37 -8.67 -9.45 -4.07
CA VAL A 37 -8.16 -8.20 -4.65
C VAL A 37 -9.10 -7.08 -4.20
N ASP A 38 -8.61 -6.18 -3.37
CA ASP A 38 -9.34 -5.01 -2.90
C ASP A 38 -8.95 -3.78 -3.75
N LEU A 39 -9.96 -3.22 -4.42
CA LEU A 39 -9.87 -2.06 -5.31
C LEU A 39 -10.65 -0.85 -4.77
N GLN A 40 -10.99 -0.84 -3.47
CA GLN A 40 -11.76 0.25 -2.85
C GLN A 40 -11.02 1.59 -2.88
N SER A 41 -9.72 1.58 -2.57
CA SER A 41 -8.87 2.78 -2.58
C SER A 41 -8.21 3.01 -3.94
N GLN A 42 -7.26 3.95 -4.02
CA GLN A 42 -6.35 4.08 -5.17
C GLN A 42 -5.26 2.98 -5.21
N LEU A 43 -5.06 2.27 -4.09
CA LEU A 43 -4.15 1.14 -3.97
C LEU A 43 -4.83 -0.16 -4.40
N VAL A 44 -4.05 -1.08 -4.95
CA VAL A 44 -4.47 -2.47 -5.15
C VAL A 44 -3.91 -3.30 -4.00
N LYS A 45 -4.78 -3.77 -3.10
CA LYS A 45 -4.38 -4.62 -1.97
C LYS A 45 -4.81 -6.05 -2.25
N ILE A 46 -3.86 -6.97 -2.34
CA ILE A 46 -4.14 -8.38 -2.63
C ILE A 46 -3.77 -9.22 -1.42
N SER A 47 -4.75 -9.90 -0.84
CA SER A 47 -4.57 -10.91 0.21
C SER A 47 -4.83 -12.29 -0.37
N THR A 48 -3.81 -13.16 -0.36
CA THR A 48 -3.87 -14.50 -0.93
C THR A 48 -3.69 -15.54 0.16
N LYS A 49 -4.73 -16.32 0.43
CA LYS A 49 -4.69 -17.46 1.34
C LYS A 49 -4.34 -18.71 0.54
N ILE A 50 -3.23 -19.34 0.87
CA ILE A 50 -2.66 -20.45 0.11
C ILE A 50 -2.59 -21.65 1.05
N THR A 51 -3.22 -22.77 0.66
CA THR A 51 -2.97 -24.07 1.26
C THR A 51 -1.97 -24.81 0.38
N ALA A 52 -0.72 -24.91 0.82
CA ALA A 52 0.35 -25.58 0.10
C ALA A 52 0.65 -26.93 0.75
N GLU A 53 0.76 -27.98 -0.06
CA GLU A 53 1.09 -29.35 0.37
C GLU A 53 2.43 -29.79 -0.22
N ASN A 54 3.26 -30.44 0.59
CA ASN A 54 4.47 -31.08 0.11
C ASN A 54 4.15 -32.50 -0.39
N LYS A 55 4.05 -32.68 -1.70
CA LYS A 55 3.85 -34.00 -2.34
C LYS A 55 5.17 -34.69 -2.71
N GLY A 56 6.31 -34.15 -2.29
CA GLY A 56 7.63 -34.73 -2.49
C GLY A 56 8.05 -35.69 -1.38
N SER A 57 9.26 -36.22 -1.49
CA SER A 57 9.87 -37.13 -0.51
C SER A 57 10.78 -36.44 0.51
N THR A 58 11.15 -35.17 0.29
CA THR A 58 12.06 -34.41 1.15
C THR A 58 11.34 -33.27 1.87
N PRO A 59 11.72 -32.92 3.12
CA PRO A 59 11.20 -31.73 3.80
C PRO A 59 11.57 -30.44 3.06
N ILE A 60 10.65 -29.47 3.01
CA ILE A 60 10.84 -28.19 2.30
C ILE A 60 10.70 -27.03 3.29
N LYS A 61 11.71 -26.16 3.38
CA LYS A 61 11.71 -25.02 4.31
C LYS A 61 11.25 -23.70 3.68
N HIS A 62 11.19 -23.61 2.36
CA HIS A 62 10.96 -22.35 1.65
C HIS A 62 9.78 -22.46 0.69
N TYR A 63 8.96 -21.41 0.65
CA TYR A 63 7.91 -21.24 -0.35
C TYR A 63 8.25 -20.04 -1.25
N HIS A 64 7.78 -20.04 -2.49
CA HIS A 64 8.12 -18.98 -3.46
C HIS A 64 6.85 -18.35 -4.02
N ILE A 65 6.82 -17.03 -4.09
CA ILE A 65 5.80 -16.25 -4.82
C ILE A 65 6.43 -15.66 -6.07
N ALA A 66 5.62 -15.46 -7.10
CA ALA A 66 6.04 -14.87 -8.36
C ALA A 66 5.21 -13.61 -8.65
N LEU A 67 5.87 -12.56 -9.13
CA LEU A 67 5.25 -11.33 -9.63
C LEU A 67 5.69 -11.10 -11.08
N THR A 68 4.81 -10.47 -11.85
CA THR A 68 5.16 -9.91 -13.17
C THR A 68 6.11 -8.71 -13.01
N GLY A 69 6.76 -8.29 -14.11
CA GLY A 69 7.59 -7.09 -14.11
C GLY A 69 6.82 -5.82 -13.76
N GLU A 70 5.58 -5.70 -14.22
CA GLU A 70 4.71 -4.55 -13.92
C GLU A 70 4.28 -4.51 -12.46
N GLU A 71 3.88 -5.66 -11.89
CA GLU A 71 3.57 -5.77 -10.45
C GLU A 71 4.80 -5.47 -9.59
N LYS A 72 5.98 -5.96 -9.97
CA LYS A 72 7.23 -5.68 -9.25
C LYS A 72 7.56 -4.19 -9.25
N HIS A 73 7.39 -3.50 -10.38
CA HIS A 73 7.66 -2.07 -10.49
C HIS A 73 6.78 -1.23 -9.55
N HIS A 74 5.56 -1.68 -9.32
CA HIS A 74 4.53 -0.98 -8.55
C HIS A 74 4.34 -1.51 -7.13
N LEU A 75 5.12 -2.51 -6.71
CA LEU A 75 5.01 -3.12 -5.39
C LEU A 75 5.49 -2.16 -4.30
N ALA A 76 4.60 -1.83 -3.36
CA ALA A 76 4.92 -0.99 -2.20
C ALA A 76 5.13 -1.81 -0.93
N PHE A 77 4.44 -2.95 -0.79
CA PHE A 77 4.56 -3.81 0.39
C PHE A 77 4.32 -5.26 0.02
N VAL A 78 5.09 -6.16 0.63
CA VAL A 78 4.87 -7.62 0.61
C VAL A 78 5.09 -8.16 2.02
N GLY A 79 4.11 -8.93 2.51
CA GLY A 79 4.13 -9.57 3.81
C GLY A 79 3.56 -10.99 3.73
N ALA A 80 3.95 -11.85 4.67
CA ALA A 80 3.50 -13.23 4.69
C ALA A 80 3.40 -13.75 6.13
N GLY A 81 2.35 -14.51 6.39
CA GLY A 81 2.08 -15.12 7.68
C GLY A 81 1.47 -16.52 7.55
N ILE A 82 1.30 -17.18 8.68
CA ILE A 82 0.59 -18.45 8.83
C ILE A 82 -0.87 -18.16 9.17
N ALA A 83 -1.82 -18.73 8.41
CA ALA A 83 -3.24 -18.41 8.57
C ALA A 83 -3.83 -18.74 9.96
N THR A 84 -3.22 -19.69 10.68
CA THR A 84 -3.64 -20.09 12.04
C THR A 84 -3.05 -19.20 13.13
N ASP A 85 -2.06 -18.37 12.81
CA ASP A 85 -1.35 -17.53 13.76
C ASP A 85 -1.33 -16.08 13.27
N LYS A 86 -2.17 -15.25 13.90
CA LYS A 86 -2.38 -13.86 13.47
C LYS A 86 -1.16 -12.97 13.68
N ASP A 87 -0.26 -13.36 14.58
CA ASP A 87 0.93 -12.59 14.93
C ASP A 87 2.18 -13.12 14.21
N SER A 88 2.01 -14.12 13.34
CA SER A 88 3.12 -14.68 12.57
C SER A 88 3.52 -13.75 11.42
N ASP A 89 4.78 -13.31 11.47
CA ASP A 89 5.45 -12.57 10.40
C ASP A 89 6.62 -13.39 9.88
N LEU A 90 6.53 -13.81 8.61
CA LEU A 90 7.52 -14.68 7.97
C LEU A 90 8.55 -13.85 7.22
N MET A 91 9.81 -14.26 7.32
CA MET A 91 10.89 -13.61 6.59
C MET A 91 10.70 -13.78 5.08
N ILE A 92 10.71 -12.65 4.36
CA ILE A 92 10.62 -12.59 2.90
C ILE A 92 11.91 -12.05 2.34
N THR A 93 12.45 -12.74 1.33
CA THR A 93 13.67 -12.34 0.63
C THR A 93 13.43 -12.34 -0.87
N GLU A 94 13.83 -11.28 -1.55
CA GLU A 94 13.84 -11.27 -3.02
C GLU A 94 14.93 -12.20 -3.52
N VAL A 95 14.58 -13.10 -4.45
CA VAL A 95 15.49 -14.11 -4.98
C VAL A 95 15.41 -14.18 -6.50
N THR A 96 16.50 -14.60 -7.13
CA THR A 96 16.52 -14.84 -8.58
C THR A 96 16.44 -16.34 -8.83
N VAL A 97 15.47 -16.75 -9.65
CA VAL A 97 15.33 -18.15 -10.09
C VAL A 97 15.78 -18.25 -11.55
N PRO A 98 16.99 -18.77 -11.85
CA PRO A 98 17.58 -18.72 -13.20
C PRO A 98 16.74 -19.41 -14.28
N ALA A 99 15.93 -20.40 -13.90
CA ALA A 99 15.12 -21.20 -14.80
C ALA A 99 13.91 -20.45 -15.39
N GLN A 100 13.50 -19.31 -14.81
CA GLN A 100 12.26 -18.61 -15.17
C GLN A 100 12.53 -17.12 -15.41
N LYS A 101 13.05 -16.81 -16.59
CA LYS A 101 13.32 -15.43 -17.02
C LYS A 101 12.00 -14.71 -17.30
N GLY A 102 11.81 -13.53 -16.72
CA GLY A 102 10.62 -12.67 -16.93
C GLY A 102 9.71 -12.51 -15.71
N PHE A 103 9.91 -13.32 -14.67
CA PHE A 103 9.21 -13.19 -13.39
C PHE A 103 10.17 -12.79 -12.28
N HIS A 104 9.65 -12.07 -11.30
CA HIS A 104 10.36 -11.72 -10.08
C HIS A 104 9.87 -12.62 -8.95
N HIS A 105 10.81 -13.18 -8.18
CA HIS A 105 10.48 -14.15 -7.14
C HIS A 105 10.81 -13.62 -5.75
N TYR A 106 9.94 -13.96 -4.80
CA TYR A 106 10.26 -13.81 -3.39
C TYR A 106 10.16 -15.16 -2.69
N ARG A 107 11.11 -15.39 -1.80
CA ARG A 107 11.21 -16.57 -0.96
C ARG A 107 10.67 -16.25 0.42
N ILE A 108 9.73 -17.05 0.87
CA ILE A 108 9.13 -17.02 2.21
C ILE A 108 9.75 -18.16 3.02
N GLU A 109 10.34 -17.85 4.17
CA GLU A 109 10.89 -18.87 5.07
C GLU A 109 9.80 -19.44 5.98
N LEU A 110 9.60 -20.75 5.92
CA LEU A 110 8.67 -21.45 6.80
C LEU A 110 9.30 -21.61 8.19
N PRO A 111 8.53 -21.42 9.29
CA PRO A 111 9.06 -21.57 10.65
C PRO A 111 9.61 -22.98 10.91
N THR A 112 8.94 -23.99 10.37
CA THR A 112 9.34 -25.40 10.42
C THR A 112 9.37 -25.99 9.01
N PRO A 113 10.38 -26.83 8.68
CA PRO A 113 10.39 -27.52 7.41
C PRO A 113 9.15 -28.38 7.21
N LEU A 114 8.46 -28.18 6.10
CA LEU A 114 7.24 -28.90 5.74
C LEU A 114 7.58 -30.34 5.34
N ALA A 115 7.24 -31.29 6.20
CA ALA A 115 7.47 -32.71 5.95
C ALA A 115 6.63 -33.25 4.76
N PRO A 116 7.06 -34.35 4.11
CA PRO A 116 6.28 -35.04 3.09
C PRO A 116 4.83 -35.34 3.53
N GLY A 117 3.87 -35.07 2.65
CA GLY A 117 2.42 -35.26 2.87
C GLY A 117 1.79 -34.29 3.88
N LYS A 118 2.53 -33.28 4.36
CA LYS A 118 1.98 -32.24 5.23
C LYS A 118 1.62 -30.99 4.43
N SER A 119 0.67 -30.23 4.95
CA SER A 119 0.21 -28.97 4.38
C SER A 119 0.45 -27.80 5.33
N VAL A 120 0.70 -26.63 4.77
CA VAL A 120 0.79 -25.34 5.46
C VAL A 120 -0.24 -24.39 4.87
N LYS A 121 -0.83 -23.55 5.74
CA LYS A 121 -1.75 -22.48 5.32
C LYS A 121 -1.04 -21.13 5.46
N LEU A 122 -0.68 -20.54 4.34
CA LEU A 122 -0.01 -19.25 4.24
C LEU A 122 -1.03 -18.15 3.91
N VAL A 123 -0.77 -16.95 4.40
CA VAL A 123 -1.45 -15.72 3.98
C VAL A 123 -0.37 -14.80 3.45
N VAL A 124 -0.48 -14.41 2.18
CA VAL A 124 0.44 -13.48 1.53
C VAL A 124 -0.31 -12.20 1.22
N GLU A 125 0.19 -11.07 1.71
CA GLU A 125 -0.37 -9.75 1.47
C GLU A 125 0.57 -8.94 0.60
N THR A 126 0.03 -8.35 -0.46
CA THR A 126 0.78 -7.48 -1.36
C THR A 126 -0.02 -6.21 -1.57
N THR A 127 0.65 -5.05 -1.51
CA THR A 127 0.04 -3.76 -1.82
C THR A 127 0.79 -3.12 -2.96
N PHE A 128 0.05 -2.71 -3.98
CA PHE A 128 0.59 -2.06 -5.16
C PHE A 128 0.06 -0.64 -5.28
N THR A 129 0.94 0.24 -5.73
CA THR A 129 0.66 1.64 -6.05
C THR A 129 0.56 1.81 -7.56
N HIS A 130 -0.17 2.81 -8.05
CA HIS A 130 -0.20 3.15 -9.49
C HIS A 130 -0.63 2.03 -10.47
N LEU A 131 -1.18 0.91 -10.01
CA LEU A 131 -1.77 -0.15 -10.87
C LEU A 131 -3.20 0.14 -11.31
N VAL A 132 -3.86 1.13 -10.70
CA VAL A 132 -5.20 1.58 -11.10
C VAL A 132 -5.06 2.85 -11.92
N THR A 133 -5.62 2.84 -13.13
CA THR A 133 -5.55 3.99 -14.04
C THR A 133 -6.93 4.59 -14.28
N PRO A 134 -7.07 5.92 -14.34
CA PRO A 134 -8.34 6.55 -14.69
C PRO A 134 -8.69 6.28 -16.16
N HIS A 135 -9.92 5.82 -16.41
CA HIS A 135 -10.41 5.55 -17.76
C HIS A 135 -11.88 5.96 -17.89
N PRO A 136 -12.23 7.09 -18.52
CA PRO A 136 -11.35 7.94 -19.33
C PRO A 136 -10.30 8.69 -18.50
N THR A 137 -9.20 9.06 -19.14
CA THR A 137 -8.10 9.80 -18.50
C THR A 137 -8.47 11.25 -18.18
N HIS A 138 -9.51 11.79 -18.81
CA HIS A 138 -9.98 13.16 -18.64
C HIS A 138 -11.48 13.18 -18.40
N ILE A 139 -11.93 13.90 -17.38
CA ILE A 139 -13.34 14.07 -17.00
C ILE A 139 -13.66 15.54 -16.76
N THR A 140 -14.86 15.98 -17.11
CA THR A 140 -15.38 17.31 -16.78
C THR A 140 -15.69 17.41 -15.28
N GLN A 141 -15.93 18.64 -14.80
CA GLN A 141 -16.22 18.90 -13.39
C GLN A 141 -17.46 18.13 -12.85
N ALA A 142 -18.45 17.83 -13.69
CA ALA A 142 -19.68 17.14 -13.30
C ALA A 142 -19.61 15.61 -13.46
N GLU A 143 -18.61 15.10 -14.19
CA GLU A 143 -18.47 13.68 -14.47
C GLU A 143 -17.88 12.93 -13.27
N ARG A 144 -18.24 11.65 -13.16
CA ARG A 144 -17.75 10.74 -12.12
C ARG A 144 -16.50 10.05 -12.61
N GLN A 145 -15.59 9.74 -11.69
CA GLN A 145 -14.36 9.06 -12.03
C GLN A 145 -14.59 7.56 -12.18
N LEU A 146 -14.10 7.04 -13.31
CA LEU A 146 -14.04 5.61 -13.60
C LEU A 146 -12.58 5.16 -13.59
N ALA A 147 -12.33 3.99 -13.00
CA ALA A 147 -11.01 3.42 -12.78
C ALA A 147 -10.90 2.06 -13.49
N LEU A 148 -9.73 1.80 -14.07
CA LEU A 148 -9.40 0.59 -14.80
C LEU A 148 -8.27 -0.12 -14.06
N TYR A 149 -8.55 -1.35 -13.63
CA TYR A 149 -7.55 -2.28 -13.10
C TYR A 149 -7.29 -3.39 -14.11
N GLN A 150 -6.01 -3.68 -14.35
CA GLN A 150 -5.54 -4.78 -15.18
C GLN A 150 -4.63 -5.69 -14.34
N GLY A 151 -4.89 -6.98 -14.37
CA GLY A 151 -4.08 -7.97 -13.65
C GLY A 151 -4.24 -9.36 -14.25
N ASN A 152 -3.93 -10.38 -13.47
CA ASN A 152 -4.08 -11.78 -13.90
C ASN A 152 -5.34 -12.42 -13.28
N HIS A 153 -6.10 -13.23 -14.02
CA HIS A 153 -7.18 -14.05 -13.44
C HIS A 153 -6.63 -15.12 -12.50
N TYR A 154 -5.50 -15.72 -12.91
CA TYR A 154 -4.84 -16.80 -12.18
C TYR A 154 -3.94 -16.29 -11.08
N PHE A 155 -3.72 -17.10 -10.04
CA PHE A 155 -2.68 -16.83 -9.07
C PHE A 155 -1.33 -17.15 -9.72
N LEU A 156 -0.54 -16.12 -9.97
CA LEU A 156 0.77 -16.28 -10.59
C LEU A 156 1.72 -16.95 -9.59
N SER A 157 2.02 -18.23 -9.82
CA SER A 157 2.86 -18.99 -8.90
C SER A 157 3.77 -19.99 -9.63
N PRO A 158 4.90 -20.37 -9.02
CA PRO A 158 5.77 -21.42 -9.54
C PRO A 158 5.16 -22.83 -9.48
N TYR A 159 4.04 -22.99 -8.79
CA TYR A 159 3.50 -24.29 -8.41
C TYR A 159 2.19 -24.56 -9.15
N VAL A 160 1.87 -25.85 -9.32
CA VAL A 160 0.54 -26.25 -9.80
C VAL A 160 -0.49 -25.86 -8.75
N THR A 161 -1.60 -25.29 -9.19
CA THR A 161 -2.72 -24.93 -8.32
C THR A 161 -3.94 -25.77 -8.65
N GLU A 162 -4.35 -26.64 -7.73
CA GLU A 162 -5.44 -27.60 -7.92
C GLU A 162 -6.80 -26.91 -7.95
N SER A 163 -7.02 -25.92 -7.09
CA SER A 163 -8.24 -25.13 -7.03
C SER A 163 -7.93 -23.69 -6.63
N GLN A 164 -8.46 -22.72 -7.36
CA GLN A 164 -8.35 -21.31 -7.02
C GLN A 164 -9.65 -20.52 -7.23
N VAL A 165 -9.90 -19.57 -6.33
CA VAL A 165 -10.97 -18.58 -6.44
C VAL A 165 -10.38 -17.19 -6.27
N THR A 166 -10.70 -16.28 -7.18
CA THR A 166 -10.28 -14.88 -7.12
C THR A 166 -11.51 -13.99 -6.89
N ARG A 167 -11.50 -13.20 -5.83
CA ARG A 167 -12.55 -12.23 -5.47
C ARG A 167 -12.03 -10.82 -5.65
N VAL A 168 -12.80 -9.98 -6.32
CA VAL A 168 -12.46 -8.56 -6.56
C VAL A 168 -13.50 -7.70 -5.89
N SER A 169 -13.07 -6.94 -4.88
CA SER A 169 -13.90 -6.05 -4.08
C SER A 169 -13.83 -4.63 -4.64
N LEU A 170 -14.98 -4.04 -4.92
CA LEU A 170 -15.14 -2.72 -5.53
C LEU A 170 -15.64 -1.70 -4.49
N PRO A 171 -15.36 -0.40 -4.69
CA PRO A 171 -15.86 0.67 -3.82
C PRO A 171 -17.37 0.87 -3.96
N THR A 172 -17.92 0.63 -5.15
CA THR A 172 -19.34 0.79 -5.47
C THR A 172 -19.83 -0.37 -6.33
N PRO A 173 -21.15 -0.63 -6.40
CA PRO A 173 -21.71 -1.70 -7.25
C PRO A 173 -21.73 -1.31 -8.73
N LYS A 174 -21.30 -0.09 -9.06
CA LYS A 174 -21.34 0.45 -10.42
C LYS A 174 -20.12 -0.02 -11.20
N LEU A 175 -20.37 -1.04 -12.01
CA LEU A 175 -19.40 -1.71 -12.85
C LEU A 175 -19.69 -1.38 -14.32
N GLU A 176 -18.73 -0.82 -15.03
CA GLU A 176 -18.84 -0.54 -16.47
C GLU A 176 -18.55 -1.80 -17.29
N SER A 177 -17.41 -2.45 -17.01
CA SER A 177 -17.05 -3.70 -17.66
C SER A 177 -16.12 -4.55 -16.80
N TYR A 178 -16.14 -5.86 -17.03
CA TYR A 178 -15.24 -6.82 -16.41
C TYR A 178 -14.98 -8.00 -17.35
N SER A 179 -13.83 -8.65 -17.21
CA SER A 179 -13.47 -9.83 -17.98
C SER A 179 -14.40 -11.01 -17.68
N LYS A 180 -14.67 -11.85 -18.68
CA LYS A 180 -15.71 -12.90 -18.60
C LYS A 180 -15.14 -14.32 -18.68
N LEU A 181 -14.03 -14.57 -17.99
CA LEU A 181 -13.46 -15.92 -17.88
C LEU A 181 -14.37 -16.79 -16.99
N LYS A 182 -15.16 -17.67 -17.60
CA LYS A 182 -16.12 -18.51 -16.88
C LYS A 182 -15.41 -19.61 -16.06
N PRO A 183 -15.91 -19.98 -14.86
CA PRO A 183 -17.08 -19.40 -14.18
C PRO A 183 -16.79 -18.02 -13.55
N VAL A 184 -17.74 -17.10 -13.67
CA VAL A 184 -17.67 -15.76 -13.07
C VAL A 184 -19.05 -15.34 -12.57
N THR A 185 -19.10 -14.74 -11.40
CA THR A 185 -20.32 -14.16 -10.81
C THR A 185 -20.06 -12.74 -10.35
N HIS A 186 -21.08 -11.90 -10.43
CA HIS A 186 -21.05 -10.52 -9.96
C HIS A 186 -22.25 -10.31 -9.04
N SER A 187 -21.97 -9.90 -7.80
CA SER A 187 -22.98 -9.60 -6.78
C SER A 187 -22.57 -8.32 -6.06
N ASP A 188 -23.44 -7.31 -6.11
CA ASP A 188 -23.22 -6.00 -5.48
C ASP A 188 -21.85 -5.40 -5.83
N ASN A 189 -20.95 -5.33 -4.86
CA ASN A 189 -19.61 -4.75 -5.00
C ASN A 189 -18.52 -5.83 -5.17
N LEU A 190 -18.90 -7.09 -5.43
CA LEU A 190 -17.98 -8.23 -5.45
C LEU A 190 -18.08 -8.99 -6.77
N VAL A 191 -16.96 -9.08 -7.48
CA VAL A 191 -16.81 -9.96 -8.65
C VAL A 191 -16.03 -11.21 -8.22
N THR A 192 -16.59 -12.40 -8.41
CA THR A 192 -15.95 -13.67 -8.07
C THR A 192 -15.64 -14.45 -9.34
N TYR A 193 -14.37 -14.79 -9.52
CA TYR A 193 -13.82 -15.58 -10.61
C TYR A 193 -13.42 -16.97 -10.10
N GLY A 194 -13.80 -18.00 -10.85
CA GLY A 194 -13.59 -19.38 -10.47
C GLY A 194 -14.76 -19.99 -9.69
N PRO A 195 -14.61 -21.21 -9.16
CA PRO A 195 -13.36 -21.94 -9.04
C PRO A 195 -12.75 -22.33 -10.39
N TYR A 196 -11.44 -22.15 -10.53
CA TYR A 196 -10.66 -22.73 -11.64
C TYR A 196 -9.81 -23.86 -11.09
N GLU A 197 -9.71 -24.94 -11.86
CA GLU A 197 -9.05 -26.18 -11.45
C GLU A 197 -7.80 -26.43 -12.28
N GLN A 198 -6.80 -27.08 -11.66
CA GLN A 198 -5.58 -27.57 -12.31
C GLN A 198 -4.84 -26.49 -13.13
N VAL A 199 -4.65 -25.32 -12.55
CA VAL A 199 -3.92 -24.21 -13.14
C VAL A 199 -2.42 -24.52 -13.13
N LYS A 200 -1.79 -24.42 -14.31
CA LYS A 200 -0.36 -24.72 -14.49
C LYS A 200 0.52 -23.63 -13.86
N PRO A 201 1.78 -23.95 -13.51
CA PRO A 201 2.76 -22.95 -13.09
C PRO A 201 2.87 -21.80 -14.10
N TYR A 202 3.03 -20.58 -13.61
CA TYR A 202 3.22 -19.37 -14.42
C TYR A 202 2.13 -19.14 -15.50
N THR A 203 0.89 -19.55 -15.22
CA THR A 203 -0.21 -19.28 -16.15
C THR A 203 -0.66 -17.82 -16.04
N GLU A 204 -0.74 -17.16 -17.19
CA GLU A 204 -1.21 -15.77 -17.31
C GLU A 204 -2.47 -15.72 -18.17
N ASP A 205 -3.49 -15.00 -17.69
CA ASP A 205 -4.66 -14.63 -18.45
C ASP A 205 -5.18 -13.26 -17.99
N LYS A 206 -5.47 -12.38 -18.94
CA LYS A 206 -5.71 -10.97 -18.67
C LYS A 206 -7.05 -10.75 -17.96
N LEU A 207 -6.99 -10.35 -16.69
CA LEU A 207 -8.12 -9.84 -15.91
C LEU A 207 -8.23 -8.32 -16.12
N THR A 208 -9.44 -7.83 -16.36
CA THR A 208 -9.69 -6.40 -16.51
C THR A 208 -10.99 -6.03 -15.84
N VAL A 209 -10.97 -4.97 -15.04
CA VAL A 209 -12.14 -4.49 -14.29
C VAL A 209 -12.21 -2.97 -14.41
N HIS A 210 -13.32 -2.46 -14.91
CA HIS A 210 -13.59 -1.05 -15.15
C HIS A 210 -14.81 -0.61 -14.35
N TYR A 211 -14.61 0.27 -13.37
CA TYR A 211 -15.60 0.52 -12.30
C TYR A 211 -15.60 1.98 -11.85
N GLU A 212 -16.69 2.43 -11.22
CA GLU A 212 -16.77 3.79 -10.65
C GLU A 212 -15.99 3.87 -9.33
N ASN A 213 -15.01 4.77 -9.25
CA ASN A 213 -14.24 5.05 -8.05
C ASN A 213 -13.98 6.56 -7.91
N ASN A 214 -14.77 7.21 -7.05
CA ASN A 214 -14.62 8.64 -6.72
C ASN A 214 -13.89 8.88 -5.39
N ASN A 215 -13.25 7.86 -4.81
CA ASN A 215 -12.40 8.09 -3.65
C ASN A 215 -11.22 9.01 -4.04
N PRO A 216 -10.60 9.71 -3.08
CA PRO A 216 -9.45 10.58 -3.34
C PRO A 216 -8.28 9.81 -3.98
N PHE A 217 -7.85 10.23 -5.17
CA PHE A 217 -6.61 9.74 -5.80
C PHE A 217 -5.53 10.79 -5.59
N LEU A 218 -4.81 10.66 -4.48
CA LEU A 218 -3.77 11.58 -4.05
C LEU A 218 -2.43 10.88 -3.96
N THR A 219 -1.42 11.47 -4.59
CA THR A 219 -0.05 10.98 -4.55
C THR A 219 0.86 12.08 -4.02
N VAL A 220 1.62 11.75 -2.98
CA VAL A 220 2.73 12.56 -2.49
C VAL A 220 3.92 12.32 -3.42
N THR A 221 4.14 13.25 -4.33
CA THR A 221 5.20 13.14 -5.34
C THR A 221 6.59 13.33 -4.75
N ASN A 222 6.71 14.15 -3.69
CA ASN A 222 7.93 14.36 -2.94
C ASN A 222 7.56 14.71 -1.49
N LEU A 223 8.16 13.96 -0.56
CA LEU A 223 8.11 14.20 0.88
C LEU A 223 9.52 14.50 1.37
N GLU A 224 9.75 15.68 1.92
CA GLU A 224 10.97 16.01 2.66
C GLU A 224 10.65 16.18 4.13
N ARG A 225 11.09 15.22 4.94
CA ARG A 225 10.91 15.24 6.39
C ARG A 225 12.22 15.62 7.06
N ALA A 226 12.23 16.71 7.80
CA ALA A 226 13.33 17.11 8.67
C ALA A 226 12.98 16.83 10.12
N ILE A 227 13.85 16.11 10.82
CA ILE A 227 13.74 15.81 12.25
C ILE A 227 14.96 16.43 12.92
N GLU A 228 14.76 17.55 13.61
CA GLU A 228 15.80 18.23 14.37
C GLU A 228 15.73 17.83 15.83
N VAL A 229 16.73 17.09 16.28
CA VAL A 229 16.82 16.59 17.65
C VAL A 229 17.51 17.64 18.51
N SER A 230 16.87 18.03 19.62
CA SER A 230 17.48 18.90 20.62
C SER A 230 17.48 18.26 22.01
N HIS A 231 18.64 18.33 22.67
CA HIS A 231 18.79 17.98 24.09
C HIS A 231 18.13 19.00 25.04
N TRP A 232 17.69 20.15 24.52
CA TRP A 232 17.02 21.20 25.29
C TRP A 232 15.50 20.97 25.46
N GLY A 233 15.01 19.78 25.14
CA GLY A 233 13.69 19.29 25.60
C GLY A 233 12.63 19.07 24.52
N VAL A 234 12.89 19.47 23.27
CA VAL A 234 11.97 19.24 22.15
C VAL A 234 12.68 18.67 20.93
N ILE A 235 11.96 17.90 20.14
CA ILE A 235 12.34 17.51 18.78
C ILE A 235 11.41 18.25 17.83
N SER A 236 11.99 18.96 16.86
CA SER A 236 11.22 19.64 15.81
C SER A 236 11.06 18.71 14.62
N VAL A 237 9.83 18.59 14.11
CA VAL A 237 9.54 17.87 12.87
C VAL A 237 8.93 18.85 11.88
N GLU A 238 9.53 19.00 10.72
CA GLU A 238 8.98 19.75 9.59
C GLU A 238 8.90 18.86 8.35
N GLU A 239 7.73 18.80 7.73
CA GLU A 239 7.45 18.04 6.53
C GLU A 239 7.06 18.98 5.40
N VAL A 240 7.84 18.98 4.33
CA VAL A 240 7.52 19.66 3.07
C VAL A 240 6.91 18.62 2.12
N ILE A 241 5.68 18.88 1.67
CA ILE A 241 4.84 17.89 0.99
C ILE A 241 4.37 18.43 -0.35
N ASP A 242 4.82 17.79 -1.43
CA ASP A 242 4.33 17.98 -2.79
C ASP A 242 3.24 16.97 -3.13
N LEU A 243 1.99 17.41 -3.13
CA LEU A 243 0.82 16.57 -3.32
C LEU A 243 0.19 16.80 -4.70
N ARG A 244 -0.16 15.73 -5.41
CA ARG A 244 -0.84 15.77 -6.70
C ARG A 244 -2.10 14.91 -6.68
N HIS A 245 -3.17 15.40 -7.31
CA HIS A 245 -4.32 14.56 -7.63
C HIS A 245 -4.04 13.73 -8.89
N THR A 246 -3.90 12.41 -8.74
CA THR A 246 -3.48 11.47 -9.80
C THR A 246 -4.64 10.72 -10.46
N GLY A 247 -5.87 10.97 -10.01
CA GLY A 247 -7.08 10.54 -10.71
C GLY A 247 -7.31 11.22 -12.08
N ALA A 248 -8.51 11.05 -12.64
CA ALA A 248 -8.86 11.53 -13.97
C ALA A 248 -8.73 13.06 -14.07
N ILE A 249 -8.00 13.54 -15.10
CA ILE A 249 -7.62 14.94 -15.26
C ILE A 249 -8.84 15.80 -15.57
N LEU A 250 -8.93 17.00 -14.98
CA LEU A 250 -10.02 17.92 -15.28
C LEU A 250 -9.98 18.36 -16.74
N LYS A 251 -11.07 18.06 -17.46
CA LYS A 251 -11.34 18.50 -18.83
C LYS A 251 -12.18 19.77 -18.81
N GLY A 252 -11.71 20.80 -19.50
CA GLY A 252 -12.41 22.08 -19.59
C GLY A 252 -12.11 23.02 -18.43
N SER A 253 -12.92 24.05 -18.27
CA SER A 253 -12.74 25.08 -17.25
C SER A 253 -13.36 24.67 -15.91
N PHE A 254 -12.72 25.08 -14.82
CA PHE A 254 -13.32 25.03 -13.49
C PHE A 254 -14.33 26.17 -13.30
N SER A 255 -15.57 25.83 -12.92
CA SER A 255 -16.62 26.77 -12.57
C SER A 255 -16.90 26.71 -11.07
N ARG A 256 -16.47 27.74 -10.33
CA ARG A 256 -16.77 27.86 -8.89
C ARG A 256 -18.26 27.91 -8.60
N TYR A 257 -19.03 28.57 -9.47
CA TYR A 257 -20.48 28.67 -9.34
C TYR A 257 -21.15 27.29 -9.39
N GLU A 258 -20.79 26.46 -10.37
CA GLU A 258 -21.31 25.09 -10.47
C GLU A 258 -20.83 24.21 -9.31
N TYR A 259 -19.59 24.42 -8.84
CA TYR A 259 -19.03 23.68 -7.70
C TYR A 259 -19.73 23.98 -6.37
N GLN A 260 -20.25 25.20 -6.20
CA GLN A 260 -20.94 25.61 -4.99
C GLN A 260 -22.45 25.34 -5.05
N ARG A 261 -23.04 25.41 -6.24
CA ARG A 261 -24.49 25.27 -6.44
C ARG A 261 -24.94 23.81 -6.50
N ASP A 262 -24.17 22.95 -7.15
CA ASP A 262 -24.44 21.51 -7.26
C ASP A 262 -23.44 20.70 -6.44
N GLN A 263 -23.73 19.43 -6.16
CA GLN A 263 -22.73 18.46 -5.68
C GLN A 263 -21.72 18.05 -6.79
N ASN A 264 -21.41 18.96 -7.72
CA ASN A 264 -20.46 18.74 -8.80
C ASN A 264 -19.02 18.71 -8.23
N GLY A 265 -18.16 17.88 -8.84
CA GLY A 265 -16.81 17.62 -8.35
C GLY A 265 -16.72 16.54 -7.27
N VAL A 266 -17.52 15.46 -7.41
CA VAL A 266 -17.49 14.29 -6.51
C VAL A 266 -16.10 13.64 -6.46
N SER A 267 -15.36 13.67 -7.58
CA SER A 267 -13.99 13.18 -7.68
C SER A 267 -12.94 14.17 -7.18
N SER A 268 -13.31 15.40 -6.78
CA SER A 268 -12.36 16.39 -6.26
C SER A 268 -12.07 16.20 -4.78
N VAL A 269 -10.85 16.56 -4.36
CA VAL A 269 -10.45 16.50 -2.95
C VAL A 269 -10.55 17.88 -2.32
N LYS A 270 -11.45 18.01 -1.34
CA LYS A 270 -11.69 19.25 -0.59
C LYS A 270 -10.75 19.39 0.60
N SER A 271 -10.62 18.33 1.37
CA SER A 271 -9.74 18.22 2.53
C SER A 271 -9.36 16.76 2.74
N PHE A 272 -8.35 16.53 3.56
CA PHE A 272 -7.91 15.21 3.99
C PHE A 272 -7.40 15.31 5.43
N LYS A 273 -7.44 14.19 6.15
CA LYS A 273 -7.03 14.15 7.55
C LYS A 273 -5.62 13.61 7.67
N THR A 274 -4.82 14.28 8.47
CA THR A 274 -3.49 13.88 8.93
C THR A 274 -3.58 13.50 10.40
N VAL A 275 -2.80 12.53 10.84
CA VAL A 275 -2.80 12.03 12.22
C VAL A 275 -1.39 12.16 12.75
N LEU A 276 -1.23 13.08 13.69
CA LEU A 276 0.03 13.39 14.34
C LEU A 276 0.13 12.62 15.67
N PRO A 277 1.36 12.44 16.20
CA PRO A 277 1.54 11.89 17.55
C PRO A 277 0.73 12.64 18.61
N ALA A 278 0.28 11.94 19.65
CA ALA A 278 -0.53 12.53 20.73
C ALA A 278 0.18 13.70 21.45
N SER A 279 1.51 13.67 21.47
CA SER A 279 2.37 14.68 22.09
C SER A 279 2.76 15.83 21.15
N ALA A 280 2.18 15.91 19.94
CA ALA A 280 2.43 16.99 19.00
C ALA A 280 1.96 18.34 19.58
N MET A 281 2.87 19.33 19.59
CA MET A 281 2.64 20.69 20.07
C MET A 281 3.04 21.72 19.01
N ASP A 282 2.48 22.92 19.13
CA ASP A 282 2.72 24.07 18.23
C ASP A 282 2.68 23.72 16.74
N VAL A 283 1.63 22.98 16.35
CA VAL A 283 1.40 22.57 14.96
C VAL A 283 1.15 23.80 14.09
N TYR A 284 1.89 23.93 12.98
CA TYR A 284 1.68 24.95 11.97
C TYR A 284 1.51 24.34 10.58
N TYR A 285 0.64 24.96 9.79
CA TYR A 285 0.32 24.55 8.42
C TYR A 285 0.38 25.78 7.51
N ARG A 286 1.36 25.80 6.61
CA ARG A 286 1.69 26.94 5.75
C ARG A 286 2.06 26.49 4.34
N ASP A 287 2.11 27.43 3.41
CA ASP A 287 2.74 27.25 2.10
C ASP A 287 3.81 28.33 1.87
N GLU A 288 4.36 28.36 0.65
CA GLU A 288 5.39 29.34 0.26
C GLU A 288 4.94 30.80 0.41
N ILE A 289 3.63 31.05 0.33
CA ILE A 289 3.06 32.41 0.39
C ILE A 289 2.47 32.75 1.77
N GLY A 290 2.63 31.87 2.76
CA GLY A 290 2.34 32.12 4.16
C GLY A 290 1.36 31.14 4.79
N ASN A 291 0.74 31.55 5.88
CA ASN A 291 -0.14 30.67 6.66
C ASN A 291 -1.39 30.26 5.87
N ILE A 292 -1.84 29.02 6.08
CA ILE A 292 -3.14 28.54 5.60
C ILE A 292 -4.04 28.33 6.81
N SER A 293 -4.99 29.24 7.02
CA SER A 293 -5.89 29.19 8.17
C SER A 293 -7.00 28.15 8.07
N THR A 294 -7.17 27.53 6.89
CA THR A 294 -8.18 26.48 6.67
C THR A 294 -7.65 25.12 7.13
N SER A 295 -7.52 24.96 8.44
CA SER A 295 -7.21 23.69 9.10
C SER A 295 -8.02 23.54 10.38
N HIS A 296 -8.38 22.31 10.75
CA HIS A 296 -9.07 22.04 12.00
C HIS A 296 -8.35 20.95 12.79
N MET A 297 -7.89 21.28 13.99
CA MET A 297 -7.14 20.38 14.86
C MET A 297 -8.03 19.85 15.97
N ARG A 298 -7.95 18.55 16.22
CA ARG A 298 -8.65 17.85 17.29
C ARG A 298 -7.67 16.98 18.07
N VAL A 299 -7.41 17.38 19.32
CA VAL A 299 -6.57 16.61 20.24
C VAL A 299 -7.40 15.47 20.83
N LEU A 300 -6.97 14.23 20.57
CA LEU A 300 -7.52 13.02 21.16
C LEU A 300 -6.58 12.49 22.25
N HIS A 301 -6.99 11.44 22.95
CA HIS A 301 -6.17 10.79 23.97
C HIS A 301 -4.89 10.15 23.39
N ASP A 302 -4.99 9.57 22.19
CA ASP A 302 -3.97 8.72 21.56
C ASP A 302 -3.36 9.33 20.28
N ALA A 303 -3.88 10.46 19.81
CA ALA A 303 -3.39 11.15 18.62
C ALA A 303 -3.84 12.61 18.56
N VAL A 304 -3.23 13.39 17.67
CA VAL A 304 -3.74 14.70 17.26
C VAL A 304 -4.22 14.58 15.82
N GLU A 305 -5.52 14.72 15.58
CA GLU A 305 -6.07 14.76 14.23
C GLU A 305 -6.03 16.18 13.67
N LEU A 306 -5.57 16.33 12.44
CA LEU A 306 -5.56 17.59 11.70
C LEU A 306 -6.30 17.42 10.38
N ASP A 307 -7.46 18.06 10.24
CA ASP A 307 -8.15 18.19 8.95
C ASP A 307 -7.49 19.32 8.15
N VAL A 308 -6.78 18.94 7.09
CA VAL A 308 -6.00 19.82 6.23
C VAL A 308 -6.83 20.17 5.00
N ARG A 309 -7.10 21.46 4.82
CA ARG A 309 -7.77 21.98 3.63
C ARG A 309 -6.81 22.82 2.81
N PRO A 310 -6.44 22.38 1.58
CA PRO A 310 -5.67 23.21 0.65
C PRO A 310 -6.41 24.50 0.27
N ARG A 311 -5.69 25.51 -0.25
CA ARG A 311 -6.29 26.80 -0.65
C ARG A 311 -7.38 26.67 -1.73
N PHE A 312 -7.34 25.60 -2.51
CA PHE A 312 -8.31 25.28 -3.55
C PHE A 312 -8.58 23.77 -3.56
N PRO A 313 -9.78 23.32 -3.95
CA PRO A 313 -10.06 21.89 -4.10
C PRO A 313 -9.17 21.30 -5.18
N LEU A 314 -8.65 20.10 -4.97
CA LEU A 314 -7.80 19.44 -5.94
C LEU A 314 -8.66 18.65 -6.92
N PHE A 315 -8.68 19.05 -8.17
CA PHE A 315 -9.16 18.23 -9.28
C PHE A 315 -8.01 17.46 -9.92
N GLY A 316 -8.31 16.41 -10.69
CA GLY A 316 -7.27 15.61 -11.33
C GLY A 316 -6.28 16.43 -12.15
N GLY A 317 -5.00 16.16 -11.92
CA GLY A 317 -3.88 16.90 -12.49
C GLY A 317 -3.40 18.09 -11.65
N TRP A 318 -4.21 18.62 -10.74
CA TRP A 318 -3.82 19.74 -9.90
C TRP A 318 -2.82 19.30 -8.82
N LYS A 319 -1.99 20.25 -8.40
CA LYS A 319 -0.93 20.05 -7.41
C LYS A 319 -1.07 21.08 -6.30
N THR A 320 -0.69 20.71 -5.10
CA THR A 320 -0.51 21.63 -3.98
C THR A 320 0.81 21.31 -3.30
N HIS A 321 1.45 22.36 -2.82
CA HIS A 321 2.68 22.30 -2.05
C HIS A 321 2.38 22.92 -0.68
N TYR A 322 2.75 22.24 0.40
CA TYR A 322 2.57 22.78 1.73
C TYR A 322 3.63 22.25 2.69
N ILE A 323 3.76 22.97 3.81
CA ILE A 323 4.66 22.65 4.90
C ILE A 323 3.80 22.43 6.15
N LEU A 324 4.00 21.27 6.77
CA LEU A 324 3.40 20.91 8.04
C LEU A 324 4.53 20.69 9.05
N GLY A 325 4.50 21.42 10.16
CA GLY A 325 5.49 21.22 11.22
C GLY A 325 4.85 21.21 12.59
N TYR A 326 5.54 20.54 13.51
CA TYR A 326 5.13 20.35 14.90
C TYR A 326 6.34 20.01 15.77
N TYR A 327 6.19 20.14 17.08
CA TYR A 327 7.18 19.72 18.06
C TYR A 327 6.68 18.51 18.84
N VAL A 328 7.59 17.67 19.30
CA VAL A 328 7.31 16.61 20.27
C VAL A 328 8.32 16.66 21.42
N PRO A 329 7.95 16.24 22.64
CA PRO A 329 8.87 16.20 23.76
C PRO A 329 10.00 15.17 23.54
N THR A 330 11.25 15.57 23.79
CA THR A 330 12.42 14.70 23.55
C THR A 330 12.37 13.40 24.36
N TYR A 331 11.85 13.42 25.59
CA TYR A 331 11.84 12.27 26.51
C TYR A 331 11.02 11.07 26.00
N GLU A 332 10.09 11.26 25.05
CA GLU A 332 9.27 10.18 24.50
C GLU A 332 9.99 9.37 23.42
N TYR A 333 10.98 9.98 22.75
CA TYR A 333 11.59 9.44 21.54
C TYR A 333 13.11 9.25 21.64
N LEU A 334 13.77 9.90 22.60
CA LEU A 334 15.21 9.81 22.81
C LEU A 334 15.52 9.04 24.10
N TYR A 335 16.12 7.86 23.95
CA TYR A 335 16.59 7.03 25.04
C TYR A 335 18.08 7.25 25.27
N ASN A 336 18.54 7.12 26.50
CA ASN A 336 19.96 7.25 26.83
C ASN A 336 20.47 6.16 27.78
N SER A 337 21.76 5.85 27.65
CA SER A 337 22.52 4.97 28.53
C SER A 337 23.91 5.55 28.71
N GLY A 338 24.13 6.29 29.81
CA GLY A 338 25.32 7.12 29.97
C GLY A 338 25.41 8.17 28.86
N ASP A 339 26.51 8.15 28.11
CA ASP A 339 26.78 9.06 26.98
C ASP A 339 26.26 8.52 25.63
N GLN A 340 25.58 7.37 25.61
CA GLN A 340 24.97 6.82 24.40
C GLN A 340 23.51 7.22 24.31
N TYR A 341 23.10 7.69 23.13
CA TYR A 341 21.74 8.12 22.84
C TYR A 341 21.15 7.30 21.68
N ALA A 342 19.88 6.92 21.79
CA ALA A 342 19.14 6.20 20.78
C ALA A 342 17.82 6.93 20.48
N LEU A 343 17.68 7.42 19.24
CA LEU A 343 16.45 8.03 18.75
C LEU A 343 15.56 6.96 18.11
N GLN A 344 14.31 6.87 18.53
CA GLN A 344 13.31 6.01 17.92
C GLN A 344 12.12 6.85 17.47
N MET A 345 11.94 7.01 16.16
CA MET A 345 10.82 7.75 15.57
C MET A 345 10.29 7.05 14.32
N ARG A 346 9.07 7.41 13.89
CA ARG A 346 8.51 6.93 12.62
C ARG A 346 9.32 7.47 11.46
N PHE A 347 9.66 6.62 10.48
CA PHE A 347 10.38 7.05 9.28
C PHE A 347 9.53 8.00 8.42
N VAL A 348 8.32 7.57 8.04
CA VAL A 348 7.27 8.39 7.41
C VAL A 348 6.05 8.35 8.31
N ASP A 349 5.44 9.51 8.57
CA ASP A 349 4.22 9.59 9.39
C ASP A 349 2.96 9.50 8.54
N HIS A 350 1.83 9.41 9.22
CA HIS A 350 0.53 9.40 8.55
C HIS A 350 0.21 10.76 7.93
N ILE A 351 0.23 10.84 6.59
CA ILE A 351 -0.19 12.04 5.84
C ILE A 351 -1.71 12.03 5.60
N PHE A 352 -2.22 10.94 5.01
CA PHE A 352 -3.64 10.65 4.84
C PHE A 352 -3.86 9.13 4.68
N ASP A 353 -5.10 8.68 4.87
CA ASP A 353 -5.49 7.28 4.69
C ASP A 353 -5.13 6.77 3.28
N ASP A 354 -4.53 5.58 3.19
CA ASP A 354 -4.09 4.98 1.92
C ASP A 354 -3.16 5.91 1.10
N SER A 355 -2.28 6.63 1.81
CA SER A 355 -1.28 7.51 1.20
C SER A 355 -0.27 6.77 0.33
N VAL A 356 0.01 7.37 -0.82
CA VAL A 356 1.02 6.92 -1.78
C VAL A 356 2.12 7.96 -1.79
N THR A 357 3.36 7.54 -1.59
CA THR A 357 4.54 8.41 -1.64
C THR A 357 5.52 7.90 -2.67
N ASP A 358 5.78 8.68 -3.72
CA ASP A 358 6.71 8.30 -4.80
C ASP A 358 8.17 8.47 -4.39
N LYS A 359 8.45 9.54 -3.63
CA LYS A 359 9.78 9.86 -3.13
C LYS A 359 9.68 10.42 -1.72
N ALA A 360 10.42 9.82 -0.79
CA ALA A 360 10.57 10.31 0.58
C ALA A 360 12.05 10.51 0.90
N THR A 361 12.39 11.67 1.43
CA THR A 361 13.72 12.01 1.94
C THR A 361 13.60 12.38 3.41
N VAL A 362 14.22 11.60 4.29
CA VAL A 362 14.23 11.86 5.73
C VAL A 362 15.61 12.38 6.12
N ARG A 363 15.66 13.57 6.69
CA ARG A 363 16.86 14.22 7.21
C ARG A 363 16.78 14.24 8.73
N ILE A 364 17.70 13.55 9.38
CA ILE A 364 17.84 13.57 10.84
C ILE A 364 18.99 14.52 11.16
N ILE A 365 18.67 15.64 11.79
CA ILE A 365 19.63 16.68 12.20
C ILE A 365 19.96 16.41 13.67
N LEU A 366 21.18 15.92 13.89
CA LEU A 366 21.69 15.61 15.22
C LEU A 366 22.33 16.84 15.86
N PRO A 367 22.33 16.93 17.20
CA PRO A 367 23.05 17.95 17.95
C PRO A 367 24.54 17.98 17.63
N GLU A 368 25.16 19.14 17.84
CA GLU A 368 26.61 19.28 17.79
C GLU A 368 27.28 18.28 18.75
N GLY A 369 28.35 17.62 18.29
CA GLY A 369 29.10 16.65 19.10
C GLY A 369 28.56 15.21 19.06
N ALA A 370 27.52 14.92 18.27
CA ALA A 370 27.17 13.54 17.96
C ALA A 370 28.30 12.87 17.16
N THR A 371 28.78 11.71 17.63
CA THR A 371 29.92 10.96 17.06
C THR A 371 29.59 9.53 16.72
#